data_AF-A0A645D4S6-F1
#
_entry.id   AF-A0A645D4S6-F1
#
_cell.length_a   1.000
_cell.length_b   1.000
_cell.length_c   1.000
_cell.angle_alpha   90.00
_cell.angle_beta   90.00
_cell.angle_gamma   90.00
#
_symmetry.space_group_name_H-M   'P 1'
#
loop_
_entity.id
_entity.type
_entity.pdbx_description
1 polymer ?
#
loop_
_entity_poly.entity_id
_entity_poly.type
_entity_poly.pdbx_seq_one_letter_code
_entity_poly.pdbx_strand_id
1 'polypeptide(L)'
;MSQALADCSGLGMAWCLDDRIDDAGKLLSTSGKADGQASVLDRETFLARKAEISNQAFCATLLKTNRQPAPAQFPTDMPILGDMVYWARFGSHCQKIVTVNEALAEYRWHGGNETVFRAPSIDALVTDEWRTMQEVEQMRSQPGGTVRWMKLRGLLAVRAGIKAKRIRQLGQTEYSREIIQKARSYTGLPLWLAGQLVVETRELLVFKLGRRPRHRQNIFS
;
A
#
# COMPACT_ATOMS: atom_id res chain seq x y z
N MET A 1 -22.66 0.18 0.66
CA MET A 1 -21.78 -0.26 -0.46
C MET A 1 -22.50 -0.91 -1.65
N SER A 2 -23.47 -1.82 -1.48
CA SER A 2 -24.12 -2.52 -2.61
C SER A 2 -24.75 -1.59 -3.65
N GLN A 3 -25.42 -0.52 -3.20
CA GLN A 3 -25.98 0.52 -4.06
C GLN A 3 -24.93 1.19 -4.96
N ALA A 4 -23.66 1.28 -4.52
CA ALA A 4 -22.60 1.95 -5.26
C ALA A 4 -22.24 1.26 -6.59
N LEU A 5 -22.55 -0.04 -6.71
CA LEU A 5 -22.31 -0.85 -7.90
C LEU A 5 -23.61 -1.31 -8.58
N ALA A 6 -24.78 -0.83 -8.14
CA ALA A 6 -26.07 -1.31 -8.63
C ALA A 6 -26.23 -1.11 -10.15
N ASP A 7 -25.83 0.06 -10.64
CA ASP A 7 -25.84 0.52 -12.03
C ASP A 7 -24.69 -0.03 -12.90
N CYS A 8 -23.71 -0.73 -12.32
CA CYS A 8 -22.60 -1.31 -13.09
C CYS A 8 -23.07 -2.54 -13.88
N SER A 9 -23.00 -2.51 -15.21
CA SER A 9 -23.43 -3.62 -16.08
C SER A 9 -22.38 -4.72 -16.26
N GLY A 10 -21.15 -4.52 -15.82
CA GLY A 10 -20.08 -5.51 -15.88
C GLY A 10 -19.37 -5.73 -14.56
N LEU A 11 -18.07 -6.03 -14.63
CA LEU A 11 -17.22 -6.15 -13.47
C LEU A 11 -17.13 -4.81 -12.72
N GLY A 12 -17.34 -4.84 -11.41
CA GLY A 12 -17.26 -3.65 -10.57
C GLY A 12 -16.59 -3.95 -9.25
N MET A 13 -15.97 -2.94 -8.67
CA MET A 13 -15.31 -3.03 -7.36
C MET A 13 -15.62 -1.81 -6.53
N ALA A 14 -15.96 -2.03 -5.27
CA ALA A 14 -16.12 -0.96 -4.28
C ALA A 14 -15.45 -1.34 -2.97
N TRP A 15 -14.84 -0.39 -2.29
CA TRP A 15 -14.34 -0.59 -0.92
C TRP A 15 -14.72 0.59 -0.04
N CYS A 16 -14.67 0.38 1.27
CA CYS A 16 -14.95 1.39 2.26
C CYS A 16 -13.71 1.72 3.11
N LEU A 17 -13.86 2.61 4.08
CA LEU A 17 -12.85 2.84 5.11
C LEU A 17 -12.91 1.70 6.15
N ASP A 18 -11.83 1.59 6.91
CA ASP A 18 -11.67 0.65 8.00
C ASP A 18 -11.27 1.36 9.29
N ASP A 19 -11.86 0.89 10.38
CA ASP A 19 -11.40 1.18 11.72
C ASP A 19 -10.38 0.15 12.13
N ARG A 20 -9.14 0.59 12.35
CA ARG A 20 -8.09 -0.26 12.89
C ARG A 20 -8.29 -0.38 14.37
N ILE A 21 -8.48 -1.60 14.85
CA ILE A 21 -8.70 -1.92 16.26
C ILE A 21 -7.56 -2.79 16.78
N ASP A 22 -7.26 -2.70 18.07
CA ASP A 22 -6.32 -3.61 18.73
C ASP A 22 -6.99 -4.95 19.10
N ASP A 23 -6.22 -5.83 19.76
CA ASP A 23 -6.67 -7.14 20.21
C ASP A 23 -7.82 -7.09 21.23
N ALA A 24 -7.96 -5.97 21.95
CA ALA A 24 -9.05 -5.72 22.90
C ALA A 24 -10.27 -5.05 22.24
N GLY A 25 -10.24 -4.83 20.92
CA GLY A 25 -11.31 -4.15 20.19
C GLY A 25 -11.28 -2.62 20.34
N LYS A 26 -10.21 -2.05 20.89
CA LYS A 26 -10.10 -0.59 21.04
C LYS A 26 -9.65 0.04 19.72
N LEU A 27 -10.35 1.09 19.32
CA LEU A 27 -10.00 1.89 18.15
C LEU A 27 -8.59 2.49 18.28
N LEU A 28 -7.76 2.23 17.27
CA LEU A 28 -6.44 2.80 17.10
C LEU A 28 -6.46 3.97 16.09
N SER A 29 -7.12 3.78 14.95
CA SER A 29 -7.22 4.79 13.89
C SER A 29 -8.20 4.38 12.80
N THR A 30 -8.86 5.35 12.16
CA THR A 30 -9.62 5.14 10.92
C THR A 30 -8.71 5.37 9.69
N SER A 31 -8.86 4.56 8.63
CA SER A 31 -8.00 4.62 7.44
C SER A 31 -8.22 5.84 6.53
N GLY A 32 -9.23 6.66 6.82
CA GLY A 32 -9.51 7.91 6.13
C GLY A 32 -10.45 8.81 6.92
N LYS A 33 -10.91 9.89 6.27
CA LYS A 33 -11.95 10.77 6.83
C LYS A 33 -13.32 10.20 6.49
N ALA A 34 -14.07 9.76 7.49
CA ALA A 34 -15.43 9.29 7.32
C ALA A 34 -16.37 10.49 7.10
N ASP A 35 -16.81 10.71 5.86
CA ASP A 35 -17.78 11.74 5.48
C ASP A 35 -18.99 11.19 4.73
N GLY A 36 -19.08 9.86 4.59
CA GLY A 36 -20.17 9.15 3.94
C GLY A 36 -20.20 9.29 2.41
N GLN A 37 -19.28 10.05 1.81
CA GLN A 37 -19.29 10.27 0.37
C GLN A 37 -18.79 9.05 -0.40
N ALA A 38 -19.44 8.75 -1.52
CA ALA A 38 -18.96 7.78 -2.48
C ALA A 38 -18.36 8.50 -3.69
N SER A 39 -17.18 8.08 -4.15
CA SER A 39 -16.56 8.62 -5.37
C SER A 39 -16.18 7.52 -6.33
N VAL A 40 -16.53 7.72 -7.61
CA VAL A 40 -16.13 6.84 -8.70
C VAL A 40 -14.71 7.22 -9.10
N LEU A 41 -13.84 6.23 -9.20
CA LEU A 41 -12.47 6.39 -9.67
C LEU A 41 -12.38 5.88 -11.11
N ASP A 42 -11.78 6.68 -11.98
CA ASP A 42 -11.37 6.17 -13.28
C ASP A 42 -10.26 5.11 -13.11
N ARG A 43 -10.24 4.14 -14.03
CA ARG A 43 -9.30 3.01 -13.97
C ARG A 43 -7.84 3.47 -13.97
N GLU A 44 -7.51 4.52 -14.72
CA GLU A 44 -6.13 5.01 -14.80
C GLU A 44 -5.66 5.61 -13.48
N THR A 45 -6.48 6.43 -12.83
CA THR A 45 -6.23 6.98 -11.49
C THR A 45 -6.14 5.87 -10.47
N PHE A 46 -7.03 4.88 -10.53
CA PHE A 46 -6.99 3.72 -9.64
C PHE A 46 -5.66 2.97 -9.75
N LEU A 47 -5.26 2.59 -10.97
CA LEU A 47 -4.01 1.87 -11.21
C LEU A 47 -2.78 2.72 -10.87
N ALA A 48 -2.79 4.01 -11.19
CA ALA A 48 -1.71 4.92 -10.81
C ALA A 48 -1.53 4.98 -9.28
N ARG A 49 -2.63 5.06 -8.52
CA ARG A 49 -2.62 5.03 -7.05
C ARG A 49 -2.16 3.68 -6.49
N LYS A 50 -2.53 2.57 -7.13
CA LYS A 50 -2.10 1.23 -6.72
C LYS A 50 -0.62 0.98 -7.01
N ALA A 51 -0.10 1.44 -8.14
CA ALA A 51 1.33 1.40 -8.46
C ALA A 51 2.16 2.25 -7.49
N GLU A 52 1.57 3.27 -6.86
CA GLU A 52 2.22 4.06 -5.79
C GLU A 52 2.16 3.39 -4.41
N ILE A 53 1.44 2.26 -4.27
CA ILE A 53 1.18 1.60 -2.99
C ILE A 53 0.56 2.60 -1.98
N SER A 54 -0.31 3.49 -2.48
CA SER A 54 -0.91 4.58 -1.69
C SER A 54 -2.00 4.10 -0.73
N ASN A 55 -2.67 2.99 -1.04
CA ASN A 55 -3.59 2.31 -0.13
C ASN A 55 -3.47 0.79 -0.26
N GLN A 56 -2.86 0.17 0.77
CA GLN A 56 -2.60 -1.26 0.84
C GLN A 56 -3.84 -2.06 1.22
N ALA A 57 -4.57 -1.59 2.24
CA ALA A 57 -5.68 -2.34 2.81
C ALA A 57 -7.00 -1.91 2.18
N PHE A 58 -7.65 -2.84 1.49
CA PHE A 58 -9.07 -2.73 1.18
C PHE A 58 -9.84 -3.65 2.13
N CYS A 59 -10.02 -3.19 3.37
CA CYS A 59 -10.94 -3.87 4.27
C CYS A 59 -12.35 -3.72 3.69
N ALA A 60 -13.13 -4.80 3.69
CA ALA A 60 -14.47 -4.87 3.11
C ALA A 60 -14.56 -4.36 1.66
N THR A 61 -13.99 -5.14 0.74
CA THR A 61 -14.20 -4.95 -0.71
C THR A 61 -15.44 -5.70 -1.17
N LEU A 62 -16.34 -5.02 -1.87
CA LEU A 62 -17.42 -5.63 -2.63
C LEU A 62 -17.01 -5.78 -4.09
N LEU A 63 -17.09 -7.00 -4.61
CA LEU A 63 -16.85 -7.32 -6.01
C LEU A 63 -18.17 -7.67 -6.70
N LYS A 64 -18.50 -6.95 -7.78
CA LYS A 64 -19.59 -7.31 -8.70
C LYS A 64 -18.98 -8.07 -9.86
N THR A 65 -19.29 -9.36 -9.97
CA THR A 65 -18.78 -10.20 -11.06
C THR A 65 -19.72 -10.24 -12.27
N ASN A 66 -20.98 -9.84 -12.08
CA ASN A 66 -22.04 -9.99 -13.08
C ASN A 66 -22.11 -11.41 -13.69
N ARG A 67 -21.96 -12.45 -12.84
CA ARG A 67 -21.91 -13.88 -13.21
C ARG A 67 -20.75 -14.27 -14.14
N GLN A 68 -19.76 -13.41 -14.31
CA GLN A 68 -18.53 -13.74 -15.02
C GLN A 68 -17.52 -14.38 -14.04
N PRO A 69 -16.60 -15.23 -14.52
CA PRO A 69 -15.47 -15.68 -13.72
C PRO A 69 -14.66 -14.50 -13.19
N ALA A 70 -14.01 -14.69 -12.03
CA ALA A 70 -13.05 -13.69 -11.55
C ALA A 70 -11.92 -13.55 -12.59
N PRO A 71 -11.58 -12.32 -13.00
CA PRO A 71 -10.62 -12.09 -14.10
C PRO A 71 -9.16 -12.29 -13.66
N ALA A 72 -8.90 -12.50 -12.38
CA ALA A 72 -7.58 -12.57 -11.80
C ALA A 72 -7.50 -13.60 -10.67
N GLN A 73 -6.33 -14.20 -10.51
CA GLN A 73 -5.98 -15.06 -9.39
C GLN A 73 -5.12 -14.29 -8.38
N PHE A 74 -5.26 -14.65 -7.10
CA PHE A 74 -4.41 -14.13 -6.04
C PHE A 74 -2.98 -14.68 -6.20
N PRO A 75 -1.95 -13.83 -6.23
CA PRO A 75 -0.57 -14.29 -6.35
C PRO A 75 -0.13 -14.99 -5.06
N THR A 76 0.43 -16.19 -5.20
CA THR A 76 0.87 -17.02 -4.06
C THR A 76 2.34 -16.83 -3.69
N ASP A 77 3.08 -16.04 -4.48
CA ASP A 77 4.51 -15.80 -4.33
C ASP A 77 4.85 -14.43 -3.74
N MET A 78 3.83 -13.63 -3.39
CA MET A 78 3.95 -12.30 -2.78
C MET A 78 3.24 -12.26 -1.42
N PRO A 79 3.85 -12.77 -0.34
CA PRO A 79 3.15 -12.96 0.94
C PRO A 79 2.68 -11.66 1.59
N ILE A 80 3.32 -10.52 1.31
CA ILE A 80 2.97 -9.22 1.91
C ILE A 80 2.12 -8.35 0.96
N LEU A 81 2.30 -8.47 -0.35
CA LEU A 81 1.72 -7.56 -1.35
C LEU A 81 0.76 -8.25 -2.33
N GLY A 82 0.44 -9.51 -2.09
CA GLY A 82 -0.41 -10.26 -3.01
C GLY A 82 -1.81 -9.67 -3.14
N ASP A 83 -2.33 -9.09 -2.07
CA ASP A 83 -3.59 -8.34 -2.08
C ASP A 83 -3.52 -7.10 -2.97
N MET A 84 -2.44 -6.33 -2.87
CA MET A 84 -2.21 -5.14 -3.67
C MET A 84 -2.19 -5.43 -5.17
N VAL A 85 -1.51 -6.52 -5.54
CA VAL A 85 -1.49 -6.99 -6.93
C VAL A 85 -2.85 -7.55 -7.34
N TYR A 86 -3.50 -8.35 -6.50
CA TYR A 86 -4.82 -8.90 -6.78
C TYR A 86 -5.86 -7.80 -7.05
N TRP A 87 -5.92 -6.77 -6.20
CA TRP A 87 -6.85 -5.66 -6.38
C TRP A 87 -6.56 -4.84 -7.63
N ALA A 88 -5.29 -4.64 -7.97
CA ALA A 88 -4.90 -3.98 -9.21
C ALA A 88 -5.33 -4.79 -10.44
N ARG A 89 -5.07 -6.11 -10.44
CA ARG A 89 -5.48 -7.02 -11.52
C ARG A 89 -7.00 -7.07 -11.65
N PHE A 90 -7.75 -7.22 -10.57
CA PHE A 90 -9.21 -7.22 -10.65
C PHE A 90 -9.74 -5.86 -11.14
N GLY A 91 -9.20 -4.76 -10.60
CA GLY A 91 -9.59 -3.40 -10.96
C GLY A 91 -9.29 -3.02 -12.41
N SER A 92 -8.27 -3.60 -13.05
CA SER A 92 -7.96 -3.31 -14.45
C SER A 92 -9.06 -3.79 -15.42
N HIS A 93 -9.83 -4.79 -15.01
CA HIS A 93 -10.99 -5.32 -15.74
C HIS A 93 -12.33 -4.69 -15.32
N CYS A 94 -12.35 -3.86 -14.28
CA CYS A 94 -13.58 -3.23 -13.80
C CYS A 94 -14.06 -2.11 -14.73
N GLN A 95 -15.37 -2.06 -14.96
CA GLN A 95 -16.06 -0.95 -15.61
C GLN A 95 -16.38 0.17 -14.62
N LYS A 96 -16.56 -0.17 -13.34
CA LYS A 96 -16.84 0.80 -12.28
C LYS A 96 -16.02 0.49 -11.04
N ILE A 97 -15.31 1.50 -10.54
CA ILE A 97 -14.49 1.42 -9.33
C ILE A 97 -14.96 2.53 -8.39
N VAL A 98 -15.33 2.19 -7.15
CA VAL A 98 -15.89 3.15 -6.19
C VAL A 98 -15.17 3.06 -4.85
N THR A 99 -14.86 4.21 -4.25
CA THR A 99 -14.47 4.29 -2.84
C THR A 99 -15.61 4.93 -2.05
N VAL A 100 -15.94 4.36 -0.90
CA VAL A 100 -16.98 4.87 0.01
C VAL A 100 -16.31 5.33 1.31
N ASN A 101 -16.43 6.61 1.62
CA ASN A 101 -15.80 7.24 2.79
C ASN A 101 -16.62 6.99 4.07
N GLU A 102 -16.89 5.72 4.36
CA GLU A 102 -17.61 5.29 5.55
C GLU A 102 -16.83 4.13 6.18
N ALA A 103 -16.65 4.15 7.50
CA ALA A 103 -15.98 3.08 8.22
C ALA A 103 -16.97 1.93 8.45
N LEU A 104 -17.02 0.99 7.51
CA LEU A 104 -17.96 -0.14 7.55
C LEU A 104 -17.31 -1.47 7.95
N ALA A 105 -16.01 -1.44 8.28
CA ALA A 105 -15.25 -2.62 8.62
C ALA A 105 -14.24 -2.34 9.73
N GLU A 106 -14.01 -3.34 10.56
CA GLU A 106 -12.96 -3.31 11.57
C GLU A 106 -11.78 -4.17 11.10
N TYR A 107 -10.61 -3.56 10.98
CA TYR A 107 -9.36 -4.25 10.71
C TYR A 107 -8.61 -4.46 12.02
N ARG A 108 -8.62 -5.68 12.53
CA ARG A 108 -7.85 -6.01 13.74
C ARG A 108 -6.36 -6.02 13.41
N TRP A 109 -5.63 -5.18 14.13
CA TRP A 109 -4.18 -5.13 14.05
C TRP A 109 -3.57 -5.73 15.32
N HIS A 110 -2.84 -6.82 15.13
CA HIS A 110 -2.14 -7.53 16.19
C HIS A 110 -0.62 -7.51 15.95
N GLY A 111 0.15 -7.65 17.03
CA GLY A 111 1.61 -7.53 16.99
C GLY A 111 2.34 -8.59 16.16
N GLY A 112 1.68 -9.72 15.86
CA GLY A 112 2.25 -10.80 15.05
C GLY A 112 1.47 -11.01 13.76
N ASN A 113 1.79 -10.29 12.69
CA ASN A 113 1.21 -10.50 11.37
C ASN A 113 2.23 -11.11 10.39
N GLU A 114 1.78 -11.57 9.22
CA GLU A 114 2.67 -12.11 8.18
C GLU A 114 3.78 -11.12 7.81
N THR A 115 3.52 -9.81 7.87
CA THR A 115 4.58 -8.83 7.64
C THR A 115 5.67 -8.88 8.69
N VAL A 116 5.36 -9.06 9.98
CA VAL A 116 6.37 -9.24 11.04
C VAL A 116 7.11 -10.57 10.87
N PHE A 117 6.40 -11.64 10.51
CA PHE A 117 7.01 -12.96 10.30
C PHE A 117 7.93 -13.01 9.07
N ARG A 118 7.54 -12.32 7.99
CA ARG A 118 8.28 -12.26 6.71
C ARG A 118 9.22 -11.07 6.62
N ALA A 119 9.18 -10.12 7.57
CA ALA A 119 10.06 -8.96 7.64
C ALA A 119 11.56 -9.28 7.58
N PRO A 120 12.06 -10.47 7.99
CA PRO A 120 13.46 -10.81 7.78
C PRO A 120 13.83 -11.07 6.30
N SER A 121 12.86 -11.28 5.41
CA SER A 121 13.12 -11.48 3.98
C SER A 121 13.23 -10.13 3.26
N ILE A 122 14.43 -9.82 2.73
CA ILE A 122 14.66 -8.64 1.89
C ILE A 122 13.72 -8.63 0.69
N ASP A 123 13.48 -9.81 0.10
CA ASP A 123 12.66 -9.91 -1.09
C ASP A 123 11.22 -9.51 -0.79
N ALA A 124 10.65 -10.03 0.30
CA ALA A 124 9.32 -9.65 0.75
C ALA A 124 9.21 -8.16 1.12
N LEU A 125 10.30 -7.55 1.63
CA LEU A 125 10.28 -6.16 2.07
C LEU A 125 10.59 -5.12 0.99
N VAL A 126 11.41 -5.42 -0.02
CA VAL A 126 11.91 -4.44 -0.99
C VAL A 126 11.68 -4.90 -2.42
N THR A 127 12.10 -6.13 -2.75
CA THR A 127 11.97 -6.66 -4.12
C THR A 127 10.52 -6.72 -4.55
N ASP A 128 9.65 -7.28 -3.70
CA ASP A 128 8.22 -7.43 -3.99
C ASP A 128 7.51 -6.09 -4.05
N GLU A 129 7.93 -5.09 -3.27
CA GLU A 129 7.41 -3.73 -3.40
C GLU A 129 7.71 -3.17 -4.78
N TRP A 130 8.97 -3.25 -5.22
CA TRP A 130 9.33 -2.76 -6.54
C TRP A 130 8.68 -3.55 -7.66
N ARG A 131 8.58 -4.87 -7.53
CA ARG A 131 7.89 -5.76 -8.47
C ARG A 131 6.42 -5.38 -8.60
N THR A 132 5.74 -5.16 -7.47
CA THR A 132 4.35 -4.70 -7.42
C THR A 132 4.18 -3.35 -8.12
N MET A 133 5.05 -2.36 -7.83
CA MET A 133 4.98 -1.05 -8.48
C MET A 133 5.11 -1.16 -10.01
N GLN A 134 6.05 -1.98 -10.48
CA GLN A 134 6.26 -2.20 -11.92
C GLN A 134 5.09 -2.91 -12.57
N GLU A 135 4.61 -4.01 -11.96
CA GLU A 135 3.53 -4.82 -12.50
C GLU A 135 2.24 -3.99 -12.63
N VAL A 136 1.89 -3.23 -11.59
CA VAL A 136 0.67 -2.41 -11.62
C VAL A 136 0.81 -1.22 -12.57
N GLU A 137 2.00 -0.62 -12.69
CA GLU A 137 2.23 0.46 -13.66
C GLU A 137 2.10 -0.05 -15.11
N GLN A 138 2.48 -1.30 -15.40
CA GLN A 138 2.32 -1.93 -16.71
C GLN A 138 0.85 -2.24 -17.07
N MET A 139 -0.05 -2.31 -16.10
CA MET A 139 -1.49 -2.52 -16.35
C MET A 139 -2.19 -1.24 -16.86
N ARG A 140 -1.52 -0.09 -16.79
CA ARG A 140 -2.06 1.19 -17.23
C ARG A 140 -2.09 1.27 -18.75
N SER A 141 -3.11 1.93 -19.28
CA SER A 141 -3.25 2.15 -20.72
C SER A 141 -2.25 3.19 -21.24
N GLN A 142 -1.76 4.06 -20.35
CA GLN A 142 -0.73 5.05 -20.66
C GLN A 142 0.59 4.65 -19.96
N PRO A 143 1.62 4.23 -20.71
CA PRO A 143 2.89 3.84 -20.11
C PRO A 143 3.51 5.04 -19.38
N GLY A 144 4.04 4.78 -18.18
CA GLY A 144 4.73 5.79 -17.40
C GLY A 144 5.95 6.34 -18.14
N GLY A 145 5.98 7.65 -18.39
CA GLY A 145 7.19 8.33 -18.88
C GLY A 145 8.28 8.42 -17.80
N THR A 146 9.41 9.04 -18.14
CA THR A 146 10.56 9.18 -17.23
C THR A 146 10.19 9.78 -15.87
N VAL A 147 9.36 10.82 -15.85
CA VAL A 147 8.89 11.47 -14.61
C VAL A 147 8.10 10.50 -13.72
N ARG A 148 7.27 9.64 -14.32
CA ARG A 148 6.48 8.65 -13.60
C ARG A 148 7.37 7.60 -12.94
N TRP A 149 8.36 7.10 -13.67
CA TRP A 149 9.33 6.15 -13.12
C TRP A 149 10.22 6.77 -12.04
N MET A 150 10.60 8.05 -12.20
CA MET A 150 11.29 8.80 -11.14
C MET A 150 10.43 8.92 -9.88
N LYS A 151 9.12 9.19 -10.02
CA LYS A 151 8.19 9.22 -8.89
C LYS A 151 8.13 7.87 -8.18
N LEU A 152 7.93 6.77 -8.90
CA LEU A 152 7.85 5.43 -8.32
C LEU A 152 9.14 5.02 -7.59
N ARG A 153 10.30 5.28 -8.21
CA ARG A 153 11.61 5.07 -7.57
C ARG A 153 11.80 5.94 -6.33
N GLY A 154 11.35 7.20 -6.36
CA GLY A 154 11.38 8.09 -5.20
C GLY A 154 10.50 7.56 -4.05
N LEU A 155 9.29 7.09 -4.36
CA LEU A 155 8.40 6.47 -3.36
C LEU A 155 9.02 5.20 -2.76
N LEU A 156 9.61 4.33 -3.58
CA LEU A 156 10.34 3.16 -3.09
C LEU A 156 11.49 3.57 -2.17
N ALA A 157 12.26 4.61 -2.51
CA ALA A 157 13.35 5.12 -1.69
C ALA A 157 12.87 5.57 -0.30
N VAL A 158 11.75 6.30 -0.25
CA VAL A 158 11.15 6.73 1.02
C VAL A 158 10.67 5.53 1.84
N ARG A 159 9.92 4.61 1.22
CA ARG A 159 9.36 3.43 1.91
C ARG A 159 10.45 2.52 2.47
N ALA A 160 11.47 2.20 1.67
CA ALA A 160 12.61 1.40 2.11
C ALA A 160 13.46 2.14 3.14
N GLY A 161 13.61 3.47 3.03
CA GLY A 161 14.29 4.30 4.02
C GLY A 161 13.65 4.25 5.40
N ILE A 162 12.31 4.34 5.48
CA ILE A 162 11.56 4.19 6.73
C ILE A 162 11.84 2.82 7.36
N LYS A 163 11.73 1.74 6.56
CA LYS A 163 11.98 0.36 7.02
C LYS A 163 13.41 0.19 7.54
N ALA A 164 14.41 0.58 6.74
CA ALA A 164 15.82 0.49 7.11
C ALA A 164 16.11 1.24 8.41
N LYS A 165 15.64 2.49 8.53
CA LYS A 165 15.81 3.29 9.74
C LYS A 165 15.18 2.62 10.95
N ARG A 166 13.98 2.05 10.79
CA ARG A 166 13.27 1.38 11.88
C ARG A 166 13.98 0.10 12.33
N ILE A 167 14.43 -0.72 11.39
CA ILE A 167 15.20 -1.94 11.65
C ILE A 167 16.53 -1.63 12.34
N ARG A 168 17.20 -0.54 11.94
CA ARG A 168 18.40 -0.04 12.63
C ARG A 168 18.09 0.37 14.07
N GLN A 169 16.97 1.04 14.33
CA GLN A 169 16.54 1.40 15.69
C GLN A 169 16.22 0.16 16.56
N LEU A 170 15.89 -0.97 15.95
CA LEU A 170 15.69 -2.26 16.63
C LEU A 170 17.02 -3.03 16.84
N GLY A 171 18.16 -2.42 16.53
CA GLY A 171 19.50 -3.00 16.74
C GLY A 171 20.04 -3.82 15.57
N GLN A 172 19.25 -4.07 14.52
CA GLN A 172 19.63 -4.90 13.38
C GLN A 172 20.35 -4.09 12.29
N THR A 173 21.55 -3.62 12.60
CA THR A 173 22.30 -2.70 11.72
C THR A 173 22.70 -3.34 10.39
N GLU A 174 23.08 -4.62 10.38
CA GLU A 174 23.46 -5.35 9.17
C GLU A 174 22.28 -5.49 8.21
N TYR A 175 21.14 -5.98 8.73
CA TYR A 175 19.91 -6.11 7.95
C TYR A 175 19.42 -4.76 7.40
N SER A 176 19.56 -3.68 8.17
CA SER A 176 19.30 -2.33 7.67
C SER A 176 20.19 -1.96 6.47
N ARG A 177 21.46 -2.36 6.43
CA ARG A 177 22.35 -2.06 5.29
C ARG A 177 21.94 -2.85 4.06
N GLU A 178 21.52 -4.09 4.22
CA GLU A 178 21.03 -4.94 3.13
C GLU A 178 19.80 -4.33 2.44
N ILE A 179 18.82 -3.84 3.23
CA ILE A 179 17.66 -3.10 2.71
C ILE A 179 18.09 -1.88 1.91
N ILE A 180 19.05 -1.10 2.43
CA ILE A 180 19.56 0.10 1.76
C ILE A 180 20.24 -0.28 0.44
N GLN A 181 21.09 -1.31 0.45
CA GLN A 181 21.80 -1.77 -0.74
C GLN A 181 20.81 -2.23 -1.82
N LYS A 182 19.82 -3.04 -1.43
CA LYS A 182 18.79 -3.52 -2.36
C LYS A 182 17.95 -2.37 -2.91
N ALA A 183 17.44 -1.48 -2.06
CA ALA A 183 16.65 -0.35 -2.50
C ALA A 183 17.44 0.57 -3.44
N ARG A 184 18.71 0.86 -3.14
CA ARG A 184 19.58 1.68 -4.00
C ARG A 184 19.78 1.10 -5.40
N SER A 185 19.80 -0.23 -5.53
CA SER A 185 19.89 -0.88 -6.85
C SER A 185 18.70 -0.58 -7.75
N TYR A 186 17.51 -0.32 -7.17
CA TYR A 186 16.30 0.03 -7.92
C TYR A 186 16.12 1.54 -8.10
N THR A 187 16.46 2.33 -7.08
CA THR A 187 16.17 3.77 -7.06
C THR A 187 17.29 4.62 -7.67
N GLY A 188 18.52 4.10 -7.67
CA GLY A 188 19.72 4.89 -7.94
C GLY A 188 20.07 5.83 -6.77
N LEU A 189 21.29 6.37 -6.80
CA LEU A 189 21.82 7.20 -5.71
C LEU A 189 21.09 8.55 -5.55
N PRO A 190 20.78 9.33 -6.61
CA PRO A 190 20.17 10.64 -6.44
C PRO A 190 18.78 10.56 -5.78
N LEU A 191 17.92 9.67 -6.26
CA LEU A 191 16.57 9.49 -5.71
C LEU A 191 16.61 8.85 -4.32
N TRP A 192 17.60 7.99 -4.05
CA TRP A 192 17.81 7.46 -2.70
C TRP A 192 18.08 8.58 -1.70
N LEU A 193 19.02 9.47 -2.00
CA LEU A 193 19.37 10.60 -1.13
C LEU A 193 18.20 11.56 -0.92
N ALA A 194 17.48 11.91 -1.99
CA ALA A 194 16.27 12.71 -1.91
C ALA A 194 15.21 12.03 -1.02
N GLY A 195 15.03 10.71 -1.17
CA GLY A 195 14.14 9.92 -0.33
C GLY A 195 14.54 9.96 1.15
N GLN A 196 15.83 9.83 1.48
CA GLN A 196 16.30 9.91 2.86
C GLN A 196 16.08 11.29 3.48
N LEU A 197 16.25 12.37 2.71
CA LEU A 197 15.93 13.73 3.17
C LEU A 197 14.45 13.84 3.59
N VAL A 198 13.55 13.27 2.80
CA VAL A 198 12.10 13.22 3.13
C VAL A 198 11.85 12.39 4.40
N VAL A 199 12.52 11.25 4.55
CA VAL A 199 12.40 10.40 5.76
C VAL A 199 12.85 11.14 7.02
N GLU A 200 14.00 11.83 6.96
CA GLU A 200 14.50 12.62 8.09
C GLU A 200 13.62 13.85 8.38
N THR A 201 13.09 14.50 7.35
CA THR A 201 12.16 15.62 7.51
C THR A 201 10.86 15.16 8.18
N ARG A 202 10.30 14.02 7.74
CA ARG A 202 9.13 13.39 8.38
C ARG A 202 9.41 13.05 9.84
N GLU A 203 10.59 12.51 10.14
CA GLU A 203 11.02 12.19 11.51
C GLU A 203 10.93 13.42 12.41
N LEU A 204 11.52 14.53 11.95
CA LEU A 204 11.58 15.77 12.68
C LEU A 204 10.18 16.37 12.89
N LEU A 205 9.40 16.52 11.82
CA LEU A 205 8.11 17.18 11.88
C LEU A 205 7.05 16.36 12.62
N VAL A 206 6.93 15.06 12.34
CA VAL A 206 5.82 14.24 12.85
C VAL A 206 6.10 13.70 14.25
N PHE A 207 7.31 13.18 14.49
CA PHE A 207 7.61 12.47 15.73
C PHE A 207 8.29 13.34 16.77
N LYS A 208 9.24 14.19 16.37
CA LYS A 208 9.92 15.08 17.33
C LYS A 208 9.08 16.31 17.66
N LEU A 209 8.65 17.06 16.65
CA LEU A 209 7.87 18.29 16.84
C LEU A 209 6.38 17.98 17.09
N GLY A 210 5.78 17.09 16.29
CA GLY A 210 4.37 16.69 16.42
C GLY A 210 4.06 15.69 17.55
N ARG A 211 5.08 15.16 18.25
CA ARG A 211 4.96 14.24 19.40
C ARG A 211 4.05 13.02 19.17
N ARG A 212 3.87 12.57 17.93
CA ARG A 212 3.00 11.42 17.63
C ARG A 212 3.60 10.13 18.22
N PRO A 213 2.85 9.34 19.00
CA PRO A 213 3.36 8.09 19.56
C PRO A 213 3.65 7.06 18.45
N ARG A 214 4.73 6.29 18.62
CA ARG A 214 5.08 5.16 17.74
C ARG A 214 4.57 3.86 18.31
N HIS A 215 4.08 2.99 17.44
CA HIS A 215 3.87 1.61 17.86
C HIS A 215 5.21 0.87 17.91
N ARG A 216 5.49 0.17 19.02
CA ARG A 216 6.81 -0.43 19.28
C ARG A 216 7.22 -1.47 18.23
N GLN A 217 6.27 -2.23 17.69
CA GLN A 217 6.54 -3.32 16.73
C GLN A 217 6.28 -2.97 15.26
N ASN A 218 5.78 -1.78 14.95
CA ASN A 218 5.45 -1.44 13.57
C ASN A 218 6.70 -0.96 12.83
N ILE A 219 7.13 -1.75 11.83
CA ILE A 219 8.28 -1.45 10.97
C ILE A 219 8.03 -0.30 9.98
N PHE A 220 6.77 0.12 9.80
CA PHE A 220 6.33 1.18 8.90
C PHE A 220 6.04 2.52 9.61
N SER A 221 6.21 2.59 10.93
CA SER A 221 5.92 3.79 11.75
C SER A 221 7.05 4.82 11.72
#